data_AF-A0AAD6S3K1-F1
#
_entry.id   AF-A0AAD6S3K1-F1
#
_cell.length_a   1.000
_cell.length_b   1.000
_cell.length_c   1.000
_cell.angle_alpha   90.00
_cell.angle_beta   90.00
_cell.angle_gamma   90.00
#
_symmetry.space_group_name_H-M   'P 1'
#
loop_
_entity.id
_entity.type
_entity.pdbx_description
1 polymer ?
#
loop_
_entity_poly.entity_id
_entity_poly.type
_entity_poly.pdbx_seq_one_letter_code
_entity_poly.pdbx_strand_id
1 'polypeptide(L)'
;MYDAFPKHLQEDWCGLNLVAPITHPVPVGAVVPKFYGYYVPVREDNEKRDEQIALQNFKRSPGYKAWDRLSPILLLQECGSPITPGNFSADERSECYSLALRLHHAEFTQNSFYTRNILKQAGPLTVEPSKRSMSTPSFRIIDFGRGEFWPYKLEAAKEENVDRRRRRTTKHSMAVPTEEQMKLRVAQGEREDTADKEALERCGKAWWELRDYEVRKAHSELQIQDFMY
;
A
#
# COMPACT_ATOMS: atom_id res chain seq x y z
N MET A 1 4.47 -1.59 5.17
CA MET A 1 3.15 -1.27 4.58
C MET A 1 2.12 -0.93 5.67
N TYR A 2 1.64 -1.87 6.49
CA TYR A 2 0.59 -1.58 7.49
C TYR A 2 0.89 -0.43 8.47
N ASP A 3 2.15 -0.30 8.89
CA ASP A 3 2.62 0.79 9.77
C ASP A 3 2.58 2.18 9.10
N ALA A 4 2.56 2.24 7.76
CA ALA A 4 2.52 3.50 7.03
C ALA A 4 1.10 4.09 6.95
N PHE A 5 0.06 3.29 7.22
CA PHE A 5 -1.31 3.78 7.12
C PHE A 5 -1.61 4.84 8.18
N PRO A 6 -2.17 6.00 7.80
CA PRO A 6 -2.57 7.00 8.77
C PRO A 6 -3.72 6.47 9.65
N LYS A 7 -3.78 6.94 10.90
CA LYS A 7 -4.75 6.48 11.90
C LYS A 7 -6.20 6.51 11.42
N HIS A 8 -6.57 7.53 10.64
CA HIS A 8 -7.94 7.68 10.15
C HIS A 8 -8.39 6.56 9.18
N LEU A 9 -7.47 5.81 8.57
CA LEU A 9 -7.82 4.62 7.79
C LEU A 9 -7.97 3.36 8.66
N GLN A 10 -7.40 3.33 9.86
CA GLN A 10 -7.37 2.17 10.77
C GLN A 10 -8.42 2.27 11.90
N GLU A 11 -8.79 3.49 12.28
CA GLU A 11 -9.70 3.77 13.39
C GLU A 11 -11.16 3.89 12.94
N ASP A 12 -12.08 3.58 13.85
CA ASP A 12 -13.51 3.70 13.63
C ASP A 12 -13.96 5.12 13.96
N TRP A 13 -14.51 5.81 12.97
CA TRP A 13 -15.07 7.15 13.11
C TRP A 13 -16.58 7.11 12.87
N CYS A 14 -17.32 7.95 13.59
CA CYS A 14 -18.74 8.16 13.34
C CYS A 14 -18.95 9.24 12.27
N GLY A 15 -20.05 9.14 11.53
CA GLY A 15 -20.46 10.13 10.54
C GLY A 15 -20.53 9.57 9.12
N LEU A 16 -20.66 10.48 8.16
CA LEU A 16 -20.81 10.17 6.75
C LEU A 16 -19.72 10.90 5.94
N ASN A 17 -19.26 10.24 4.88
CA ASN A 17 -18.36 10.79 3.87
C ASN A 17 -19.12 10.99 2.55
N LEU A 18 -18.73 12.02 1.81
CA LEU A 18 -19.06 12.20 0.40
C LEU A 18 -17.77 12.05 -0.39
N VAL A 19 -17.68 11.00 -1.20
CA VAL A 19 -16.46 10.66 -1.95
C VAL A 19 -16.82 10.36 -3.40
N ALA A 20 -16.38 11.22 -4.32
CA ALA A 20 -16.62 11.04 -5.74
C ALA A 20 -16.03 9.69 -6.23
N PRO A 21 -16.72 8.96 -7.12
CA PRO A 21 -17.94 9.35 -7.83
C PRO A 21 -19.26 9.04 -7.08
N ILE A 22 -19.21 8.58 -5.83
CA ILE A 22 -20.43 8.35 -5.03
C ILE A 22 -21.04 9.71 -4.69
N THR A 23 -22.29 9.92 -5.10
CA THR A 23 -23.00 11.21 -4.93
C THR A 23 -23.88 11.27 -3.68
N HIS A 24 -24.03 10.14 -2.98
CA HIS A 24 -24.75 10.05 -1.71
C HIS A 24 -23.80 9.76 -0.52
N PRO A 25 -24.21 10.09 0.71
CA PRO A 25 -23.38 9.87 1.89
C PRO A 25 -23.17 8.38 2.20
N VAL A 26 -21.95 8.00 2.57
CA VAL A 26 -21.58 6.65 3.01
C VAL A 26 -20.88 6.67 4.38
N PRO A 27 -20.96 5.62 5.21
CA PRO A 27 -20.31 5.61 6.52
C PRO A 27 -18.78 5.88 6.47
N VAL A 28 -18.27 6.62 7.46
CA VAL A 28 -16.84 7.03 7.54
C VAL A 28 -15.90 5.89 7.99
N GLY A 29 -16.45 4.74 8.39
CA GLY A 29 -15.73 3.65 9.06
C GLY A 29 -14.37 3.27 8.46
N ALA A 30 -13.52 2.64 9.28
CA ALA A 30 -12.14 2.37 8.91
C ALA A 30 -12.02 1.58 7.60
N VAL A 31 -10.97 1.89 6.84
CA VAL A 31 -10.71 1.36 5.49
C VAL A 31 -9.89 0.08 5.56
N VAL A 32 -8.91 0.03 6.45
CA VAL A 32 -7.97 -1.09 6.61
C VAL A 32 -7.97 -1.59 8.06
N PRO A 33 -7.51 -2.82 8.34
CA PRO A 33 -7.42 -3.35 9.69
C PRO A 33 -6.56 -2.47 10.61
N LYS A 34 -6.89 -2.45 11.90
CA LYS A 34 -5.96 -1.94 12.92
C LYS A 34 -4.69 -2.79 12.92
N PHE A 35 -3.54 -2.14 12.86
CA PHE A 35 -2.22 -2.74 12.98
C PHE A 35 -1.76 -2.72 14.44
N TYR A 36 -1.46 -3.89 14.99
CA TYR A 36 -0.99 -4.03 16.38
C TYR A 36 0.51 -4.31 16.48
N GLY A 37 1.16 -4.66 15.39
CA GLY A 37 2.61 -4.84 15.34
C GLY A 37 3.07 -5.94 14.41
N TYR A 38 4.37 -5.90 14.12
CA TYR A 38 5.10 -6.90 13.36
C TYR A 38 6.23 -7.42 14.24
N TYR A 39 6.15 -8.70 14.61
CA TYR A 39 7.00 -9.32 15.62
C TYR A 39 7.98 -10.26 14.91
N VAL A 40 9.28 -9.99 15.05
CA VAL A 40 10.34 -10.80 14.47
C VAL A 40 10.95 -11.68 15.57
N PRO A 41 11.14 -12.99 15.34
CA PRO A 41 11.85 -13.85 16.27
C PRO A 41 13.26 -13.33 16.54
N VAL A 42 13.62 -13.20 17.81
CA VAL A 42 14.95 -12.81 18.25
C VAL A 42 15.60 -14.03 18.91
N ARG A 43 16.90 -14.22 18.68
CA ARG A 43 17.68 -15.27 19.36
C ARG A 43 17.95 -14.88 20.82
N GLU A 44 18.31 -15.86 21.66
CA GLU A 44 18.64 -15.64 23.08
C GLU A 44 19.83 -14.68 23.29
N ASP A 45 20.68 -14.50 22.28
CA ASP A 45 21.78 -13.54 22.25
C ASP A 45 21.33 -12.11 21.89
N ASN A 46 20.02 -11.86 21.76
CA ASN A 46 19.42 -10.60 21.31
C ASN A 46 19.87 -10.13 19.91
N GLU A 47 20.53 -10.98 19.12
CA GLU A 47 20.87 -10.62 17.75
C GLU A 47 19.61 -10.67 16.88
N LYS A 48 19.28 -9.53 16.29
CA LYS A 48 18.21 -9.44 15.28
C LYS A 48 18.64 -10.27 14.07
N ARG A 49 17.75 -11.15 13.63
CA ARG A 49 17.97 -11.90 12.40
C ARG A 49 17.95 -10.95 11.20
N ASP A 50 19.03 -10.90 10.44
CA ASP A 50 19.08 -10.15 9.17
C ASP A 50 18.01 -10.69 8.21
N GLU A 51 17.04 -9.85 7.84
CA GLU A 51 15.85 -10.24 7.07
C GLU A 51 16.20 -10.87 5.71
N GLN A 52 17.24 -10.36 5.05
CA GLN A 52 17.74 -10.87 3.77
C GLN A 52 18.34 -12.29 3.89
N ILE A 53 19.00 -12.58 5.01
CA ILE A 53 19.65 -13.88 5.26
C ILE A 53 18.60 -14.92 5.67
N ALA A 54 17.58 -14.53 6.42
CA ALA A 54 16.49 -15.41 6.86
C ALA A 54 15.66 -15.98 5.70
N LEU A 55 15.31 -15.14 4.72
CA LEU A 55 14.48 -15.51 3.58
C LEU A 55 15.23 -16.36 2.54
N GLN A 56 16.51 -16.07 2.30
CA GLN A 56 17.32 -16.83 1.33
C GLN A 56 17.67 -18.24 1.83
N ASN A 57 17.84 -18.42 3.15
CA ASN A 57 18.34 -19.66 3.71
C ASN A 57 17.29 -20.69 4.12
N PHE A 58 15.99 -20.39 4.02
CA PHE A 58 14.93 -21.32 4.38
C PHE A 58 14.96 -22.65 3.59
N LYS A 59 15.65 -22.68 2.44
CA LYS A 59 15.58 -23.83 1.50
C LYS A 59 16.78 -24.77 1.48
N ARG A 60 17.94 -24.47 2.09
CA ARG A 60 19.17 -25.24 1.80
C ARG A 60 20.19 -25.23 2.93
N SER A 61 20.05 -26.11 3.94
CA SER A 61 21.19 -26.73 4.66
C SER A 61 20.72 -27.77 5.69
N PRO A 62 21.31 -28.98 5.72
CA PRO A 62 21.11 -29.93 6.80
C PRO A 62 21.88 -29.44 8.03
N GLY A 63 21.17 -28.92 9.05
CA GLY A 63 21.78 -28.36 10.27
C GLY A 63 21.03 -27.20 10.94
N TYR A 64 19.94 -26.72 10.32
CA TYR A 64 19.14 -25.61 10.86
C TYR A 64 18.44 -25.98 12.18
N LYS A 65 18.61 -25.16 13.23
CA LYS A 65 17.88 -25.31 14.50
C LYS A 65 16.42 -24.86 14.30
N ALA A 66 15.50 -25.36 15.14
CA ALA A 66 14.06 -25.04 15.03
C ALA A 66 13.78 -23.52 14.99
N TRP A 67 14.57 -22.73 15.72
CA TRP A 67 14.52 -21.26 15.75
C TRP A 67 14.73 -20.60 14.40
N ASP A 68 15.55 -21.19 13.54
CA ASP A 68 15.85 -20.65 12.22
C ASP A 68 14.67 -20.85 11.23
N ARG A 69 13.60 -21.54 11.64
CA ARG A 69 12.38 -21.76 10.84
C ARG A 69 11.20 -20.90 11.26
N LEU A 70 11.33 -20.09 12.32
CA LEU A 70 10.26 -19.21 12.76
C LEU A 70 10.09 -18.06 11.77
N SER A 71 8.86 -17.87 11.28
CA SER A 71 8.49 -16.72 10.47
C SER A 71 8.09 -15.54 11.37
N PRO A 72 8.26 -14.30 10.90
CA PRO A 72 7.67 -13.14 11.53
C PRO A 72 6.15 -13.28 11.70
N ILE A 73 5.62 -12.66 12.76
CA ILE A 73 4.19 -12.63 13.07
C ILE A 73 3.67 -11.22 12.79
N LEU A 74 2.62 -11.13 11.97
CA LEU A 74 1.90 -9.90 11.70
C LEU A 74 0.59 -9.92 12.49
N LEU A 75 0.42 -9.00 13.43
CA LEU A 75 -0.78 -8.91 14.27
C LEU A 75 -1.70 -7.81 13.78
N LEU A 76 -2.89 -8.18 13.33
CA LEU A 76 -3.92 -7.30 12.78
C LEU A 76 -5.27 -7.53 13.45
N GLN A 77 -6.18 -6.57 13.30
CA GLN A 77 -7.59 -6.71 13.65
C GLN A 77 -8.23 -7.91 12.91
N GLU A 78 -9.07 -8.67 13.63
CA GLU A 78 -9.98 -9.63 13.03
C GLU A 78 -11.06 -8.87 12.23
N CYS A 79 -11.21 -9.20 10.95
CA CYS A 79 -12.13 -8.49 10.05
C CYS A 79 -13.30 -9.34 9.53
N GLY A 80 -13.45 -10.57 10.03
CA GLY A 80 -14.52 -11.48 9.63
C GLY A 80 -14.23 -12.20 8.31
N SER A 81 -15.26 -12.31 7.46
CA SER A 81 -15.25 -13.17 6.28
C SER A 81 -15.29 -12.37 4.98
N PRO A 82 -14.77 -12.91 3.87
CA PRO A 82 -14.88 -12.29 2.55
C PRO A 82 -16.30 -11.91 2.16
N ILE A 83 -16.46 -10.78 1.47
CA ILE A 83 -17.76 -10.34 0.96
C ILE A 83 -18.24 -11.15 -0.24
N THR A 84 -19.56 -11.17 -0.43
CA THR A 84 -20.23 -11.67 -1.63
C THR A 84 -21.14 -10.58 -2.17
N PRO A 85 -20.68 -9.74 -3.12
CA PRO A 85 -21.42 -8.55 -3.55
C PRO A 85 -22.83 -8.83 -4.10
N GLY A 86 -23.04 -10.01 -4.69
CA GLY A 86 -24.36 -10.44 -5.17
C GLY A 86 -25.47 -10.40 -4.10
N ASN A 87 -25.10 -10.51 -2.82
CA ASN A 87 -26.04 -10.50 -1.70
C ASN A 87 -26.17 -9.12 -1.03
N PHE A 88 -25.46 -8.11 -1.51
CA PHE A 88 -25.39 -6.79 -0.87
C PHE A 88 -26.41 -5.82 -1.44
N SER A 89 -26.91 -4.93 -0.58
CA SER A 89 -27.68 -3.76 -1.00
C SER A 89 -26.82 -2.76 -1.78
N ALA A 90 -27.46 -1.79 -2.45
CA ALA A 90 -26.76 -0.69 -3.11
C ALA A 90 -25.90 0.12 -2.13
N ASP A 91 -26.38 0.31 -0.89
CA ASP A 91 -25.66 1.03 0.16
C ASP A 91 -24.42 0.27 0.62
N GLU A 92 -24.53 -1.05 0.85
CA GLU A 92 -23.38 -1.88 1.26
C GLU A 92 -22.30 -1.94 0.16
N ARG A 93 -22.71 -2.04 -1.12
CA ARG A 93 -21.78 -1.98 -2.25
C ARG A 93 -21.10 -0.62 -2.34
N SER A 94 -21.87 0.46 -2.16
CA SER A 94 -21.35 1.83 -2.15
C SER A 94 -20.37 2.05 -1.00
N GLU A 95 -20.66 1.55 0.20
CA GLU A 95 -19.75 1.61 1.34
C GLU A 95 -18.45 0.87 1.05
N CYS A 96 -18.51 -0.37 0.52
CA CYS A 96 -17.32 -1.12 0.14
C CYS A 96 -16.50 -0.41 -0.94
N TYR A 97 -17.16 0.20 -1.93
CA TYR A 97 -16.50 0.94 -3.00
C TYR A 97 -15.81 2.20 -2.45
N SER A 98 -16.44 2.87 -1.48
CA SER A 98 -15.86 4.02 -0.79
C SER A 98 -14.53 3.68 -0.10
N LEU A 99 -14.33 2.44 0.34
CA LEU A 99 -13.07 2.01 0.94
C LEU A 99 -11.91 2.14 -0.05
N ALA A 100 -12.11 1.70 -1.30
CA ALA A 100 -11.11 1.78 -2.35
C ALA A 100 -10.77 3.24 -2.68
N LEU A 101 -11.80 4.06 -2.85
CA LEU A 101 -11.65 5.48 -3.15
C LEU A 101 -10.89 6.20 -2.03
N ARG A 102 -11.26 5.97 -0.77
CA ARG A 102 -10.60 6.58 0.39
C ARG A 102 -9.16 6.08 0.59
N LEU A 103 -8.88 4.81 0.30
CA LEU A 103 -7.52 4.27 0.26
C LEU A 103 -6.66 5.03 -0.77
N HIS A 104 -7.19 5.24 -1.97
CA HIS A 104 -6.50 5.97 -3.05
C HIS A 104 -6.33 7.46 -2.76
N HIS A 105 -7.31 8.09 -2.11
CA HIS A 105 -7.19 9.49 -1.64
C HIS A 105 -6.09 9.66 -0.60
N ALA A 106 -5.79 8.61 0.17
CA ALA A 106 -4.67 8.56 1.10
C ALA A 106 -3.35 8.12 0.44
N GLU A 107 -3.29 8.07 -0.90
CA GLU A 107 -2.09 7.76 -1.69
C GLU A 107 -1.56 6.32 -1.54
N PHE A 108 -2.45 5.37 -1.22
CA PHE A 108 -2.14 3.94 -1.19
C PHE A 108 -2.84 3.19 -2.31
N THR A 109 -2.19 2.18 -2.87
CA THR A 109 -2.81 1.16 -3.73
C THR A 109 -2.67 -0.21 -3.09
N GLN A 110 -3.57 -1.13 -3.41
CA GLN A 110 -3.57 -2.47 -2.80
C GLN A 110 -2.86 -3.51 -3.69
N ASN A 111 -2.91 -3.34 -5.02
CA ASN A 111 -2.32 -4.14 -6.10
C ASN A 111 -2.86 -5.57 -6.26
N SER A 112 -3.99 -5.88 -5.64
CA SER A 112 -4.70 -7.16 -5.70
C SER A 112 -6.16 -6.97 -5.28
N PHE A 113 -6.81 -5.91 -5.76
CA PHE A 113 -8.17 -5.58 -5.37
C PHE A 113 -9.16 -6.61 -5.93
N TYR A 114 -9.73 -7.43 -5.06
CA TYR A 114 -10.71 -8.49 -5.37
C TYR A 114 -11.68 -8.61 -4.19
N THR A 115 -12.89 -9.11 -4.45
CA THR A 115 -13.90 -9.35 -3.39
C THR A 115 -13.38 -10.16 -2.20
N ARG A 116 -12.51 -11.15 -2.43
CA ARG A 116 -11.87 -11.94 -1.35
C ARG A 116 -11.04 -11.12 -0.36
N ASN A 117 -10.56 -9.96 -0.80
CA ASN A 117 -9.70 -9.05 -0.04
C ASN A 117 -10.50 -7.89 0.59
N ILE A 118 -11.82 -7.96 0.57
CA ILE A 118 -12.70 -7.11 1.36
C ILE A 118 -13.43 -8.02 2.34
N LEU A 119 -13.25 -7.78 3.63
CA LEU A 119 -13.86 -8.58 4.69
C LEU A 119 -15.02 -7.82 5.34
N LYS A 120 -16.03 -8.57 5.78
CA LYS A 120 -17.21 -8.12 6.51
C LYS A 120 -17.25 -8.80 7.87
N GLN A 121 -17.51 -8.01 8.91
CA GLN A 121 -17.80 -8.49 10.27
C GLN A 121 -19.02 -7.81 10.86
N ALA A 122 -19.55 -8.39 11.93
CA ALA A 122 -20.60 -7.79 12.73
C ALA A 122 -20.08 -6.49 13.37
N GLY A 123 -20.92 -5.46 13.39
CA GLY A 123 -20.60 -4.15 13.99
C GLY A 123 -21.74 -3.62 14.88
N PRO A 124 -21.64 -2.37 15.36
CA PRO A 124 -20.50 -1.47 15.19
C PRO A 124 -19.30 -1.91 16.04
N LEU A 125 -18.08 -1.60 15.62
CA LEU A 125 -16.88 -2.01 16.36
C LEU A 125 -16.62 -1.17 17.63
N THR A 126 -17.44 -0.15 17.86
CA THR A 126 -17.47 0.65 19.08
C THR A 126 -18.12 -0.07 20.27
N VAL A 127 -18.81 -1.19 20.02
CA VAL A 127 -19.38 -2.04 21.08
C VAL A 127 -18.63 -3.37 21.22
N GLU A 128 -18.82 -4.03 22.36
CA GLU A 128 -18.25 -5.35 22.66
C GLU A 128 -18.71 -6.40 21.63
N PRO A 129 -17.90 -7.45 21.35
CA PRO A 129 -18.23 -8.47 20.36
C PRO A 129 -19.61 -9.12 20.53
N SER A 130 -20.05 -9.37 21.76
CA SER A 130 -21.36 -9.96 22.08
C SER A 130 -22.57 -9.10 21.70
N LYS A 131 -22.37 -7.78 21.53
CA LYS A 131 -23.44 -6.83 21.15
C LYS A 131 -23.41 -6.47 19.67
N ARG A 132 -22.43 -6.97 18.92
CA ARG A 132 -22.32 -6.71 17.48
C ARG A 132 -23.32 -7.54 16.72
N SER A 133 -23.82 -7.00 15.61
CA SER A 133 -24.75 -7.69 14.73
C SER A 133 -24.41 -7.44 13.26
N MET A 134 -24.98 -8.27 12.40
CA MET A 134 -24.90 -8.09 10.95
C MET A 134 -25.90 -7.04 10.42
N SER A 135 -26.74 -6.45 11.29
CA SER A 135 -27.63 -5.35 10.89
C SER A 135 -26.87 -4.03 10.70
N THR A 136 -25.68 -3.91 11.30
CA THR A 136 -24.77 -2.76 11.14
C THR A 136 -23.36 -3.29 10.89
N PRO A 137 -23.11 -3.88 9.71
CA PRO A 137 -21.84 -4.53 9.43
C PRO A 137 -20.68 -3.51 9.36
N SER A 138 -19.46 -4.01 9.43
CA SER A 138 -18.25 -3.21 9.21
C SER A 138 -17.35 -3.91 8.20
N PHE A 139 -16.74 -3.12 7.31
CA PHE A 139 -15.96 -3.63 6.17
C PHE A 139 -14.50 -3.17 6.25
N ARG A 140 -13.57 -4.00 5.75
CA ARG A 140 -12.13 -3.69 5.68
C ARG A 140 -11.50 -4.24 4.42
N ILE A 141 -10.60 -3.48 3.80
CA ILE A 141 -9.69 -3.97 2.75
C ILE A 141 -8.48 -4.63 3.44
N ILE A 142 -8.11 -5.83 3.01
CA ILE A 142 -6.98 -6.59 3.56
C ILE A 142 -5.93 -6.93 2.49
N ASP A 143 -4.91 -7.71 2.89
CA ASP A 143 -3.92 -8.31 2.00
C ASP A 143 -3.02 -7.31 1.26
N PHE A 144 -2.43 -6.38 2.01
CA PHE A 144 -1.48 -5.39 1.48
C PHE A 144 -0.07 -5.95 1.22
N GLY A 145 0.08 -7.26 0.97
CA GLY A 145 1.38 -7.86 0.65
C GLY A 145 2.00 -7.35 -0.64
N ARG A 146 1.20 -6.73 -1.52
CA ARG A 146 1.62 -6.08 -2.76
C ARG A 146 1.33 -4.58 -2.78
N GLY A 147 0.79 -4.05 -1.68
CA GLY A 147 0.35 -2.66 -1.62
C GLY A 147 1.52 -1.70 -1.78
N GLU A 148 1.26 -0.55 -2.37
CA GLU A 148 2.24 0.52 -2.54
C GLU A 148 1.75 1.79 -1.87
N PHE A 149 2.70 2.63 -1.44
CA PHE A 149 2.47 3.96 -0.92
C PHE A 149 3.23 4.96 -1.78
N TRP A 150 2.52 5.92 -2.38
CA TRP A 150 3.10 6.82 -3.37
C TRP A 150 4.33 7.57 -2.89
N PRO A 151 4.34 8.20 -1.69
CA PRO A 151 5.53 8.87 -1.18
C PRO A 151 6.77 7.97 -1.14
N TYR A 152 6.62 6.70 -0.73
CA TYR A 152 7.77 5.77 -0.72
C TYR A 152 8.26 5.45 -2.14
N LYS A 153 7.33 5.29 -3.08
CA LYS A 153 7.67 5.05 -4.49
C LYS A 153 8.39 6.25 -5.11
N LEU A 154 7.92 7.46 -4.77
CA LEU A 154 8.51 8.70 -5.24
C LEU A 154 9.92 8.91 -4.67
N GLU A 155 10.13 8.66 -3.39
CA GLU A 155 11.47 8.74 -2.77
C GLU A 155 12.42 7.69 -3.34
N ALA A 156 11.99 6.44 -3.50
CA ALA A 156 12.81 5.40 -4.13
C ALA A 156 13.25 5.77 -5.55
N ALA A 157 12.35 6.37 -6.35
CA ALA A 157 12.67 6.83 -7.70
C ALA A 157 13.70 7.98 -7.69
N LYS A 158 13.65 8.88 -6.70
CA LYS A 158 14.64 9.94 -6.53
C LYS A 158 16.00 9.37 -6.13
N GLU A 159 16.03 8.44 -5.17
CA GLU A 159 17.26 7.80 -4.69
C GLU A 159 17.97 7.02 -5.80
N GLU A 160 17.23 6.27 -6.62
CA GLU A 160 17.79 5.53 -7.76
C GLU A 160 18.48 6.48 -8.76
N ASN A 161 17.89 7.65 -9.02
CA ASN A 161 18.49 8.67 -9.88
C ASN A 161 19.77 9.25 -9.27
N VAL A 162 19.79 9.53 -7.96
CA VAL A 162 20.99 10.00 -7.25
C VAL A 162 22.11 8.97 -7.31
N ASP A 163 21.81 7.70 -7.08
CA ASP A 163 22.79 6.61 -7.15
C ASP A 163 23.32 6.40 -8.57
N ARG A 164 22.47 6.55 -9.60
CA ARG A 164 22.90 6.53 -11.00
C ARG A 164 23.90 7.64 -11.31
N ARG A 165 23.68 8.85 -10.78
CA ARG A 165 24.62 9.99 -10.90
C ARG A 165 25.95 9.68 -10.21
N ARG A 166 25.91 9.19 -8.97
CA ARG A 166 27.11 8.82 -8.18
C ARG A 166 27.98 7.77 -8.89
N ARG A 167 27.38 6.68 -9.39
CA ARG A 167 28.13 5.61 -10.10
C ARG A 167 28.84 6.10 -11.37
N ARG A 168 28.34 7.16 -11.99
CA ARG A 168 28.94 7.75 -13.20
C ARG A 168 30.09 8.71 -12.88
N THR A 169 29.93 9.55 -11.86
CA THR A 169 31.01 10.46 -11.43
C THR A 169 32.22 9.71 -10.88
N THR A 170 32.03 8.60 -10.14
CA THR A 170 33.15 7.78 -9.65
C THR A 170 33.92 7.05 -10.78
N LYS A 171 33.33 6.90 -11.97
CA LYS A 171 33.98 6.27 -13.13
C LYS A 171 34.87 7.22 -13.94
N HIS A 172 34.80 8.54 -13.75
CA HIS A 172 35.66 9.50 -14.46
C HIS A 172 36.74 10.06 -13.51
N SER A 173 38.00 9.70 -13.76
CA SER A 173 39.17 9.98 -12.90
C SER A 173 39.51 11.48 -12.73
N MET A 174 40.37 11.76 -11.73
CA MET A 174 40.81 13.08 -11.24
C MET A 174 41.78 13.87 -12.17
N ALA A 175 41.57 13.88 -13.48
CA ALA A 175 42.29 14.80 -14.36
C ALA A 175 41.60 16.17 -14.37
N VAL A 176 42.38 17.26 -14.36
CA VAL A 176 41.86 18.63 -14.47
C VAL A 176 41.11 18.77 -15.81
N PRO A 177 39.81 19.10 -15.81
CA PRO A 177 39.03 19.16 -17.05
C PRO A 177 39.46 20.35 -17.91
N THR A 178 39.51 20.16 -19.23
CA THR A 178 39.64 21.27 -20.18
C THR A 178 38.35 22.11 -20.25
N GLU A 179 38.43 23.34 -20.79
CA GLU A 179 37.25 24.22 -20.91
C GLU A 179 36.11 23.60 -21.74
N GLU A 180 36.45 22.89 -22.82
CA GLU A 180 35.46 22.12 -23.60
C GLU A 180 34.81 21.00 -22.79
N GLN A 181 35.60 20.28 -21.97
CA GLN A 181 35.08 19.25 -21.08
C GLN A 181 34.17 19.84 -20.00
N MET A 182 34.44 21.08 -19.56
CA MET A 182 33.59 21.79 -18.61
C MET A 182 32.25 22.20 -19.24
N LYS A 183 32.25 22.73 -20.47
CA LYS A 183 31.01 23.04 -21.22
C LYS A 183 30.18 21.79 -21.53
N LEU A 184 30.83 20.68 -21.90
CA LEU A 184 30.19 19.38 -22.10
C LEU A 184 29.54 18.85 -20.80
N ARG A 185 30.21 19.00 -19.65
CA ARG A 185 29.67 18.60 -18.34
C ARG A 185 28.44 19.39 -17.95
N VAL A 186 28.42 20.71 -18.17
CA VAL A 186 27.25 21.56 -17.91
C VAL A 186 26.07 21.13 -18.80
N ALA A 187 26.29 20.98 -20.11
CA ALA A 187 25.25 20.54 -21.05
C ALA A 187 24.75 19.11 -20.78
N GLN A 188 25.62 18.23 -20.26
CA GLN A 188 25.22 16.89 -19.80
C GLN A 188 24.37 16.97 -18.54
N GLY A 189 24.74 17.81 -17.57
CA GLY A 189 23.96 18.04 -16.35
C GLY A 189 22.54 18.51 -16.63
N GLU A 190 22.37 19.48 -17.53
CA GLU A 190 21.04 19.99 -17.94
C GLU A 190 20.17 18.91 -18.61
N ARG A 191 20.77 18.06 -19.46
CA ARG A 191 20.06 16.92 -20.06
C ARG A 191 19.68 15.87 -19.02
N GLU A 192 20.54 15.62 -18.04
CA GLU A 192 20.27 14.66 -16.97
C GLU A 192 19.17 15.15 -16.02
N ASP A 193 19.15 16.44 -15.66
CA ASP A 193 18.06 17.03 -14.90
C ASP A 193 16.72 16.95 -15.64
N THR A 194 16.75 17.05 -16.98
CA THR A 194 15.56 16.86 -17.82
C THR A 194 15.11 15.39 -17.82
N ALA A 195 16.03 14.44 -18.01
CA ALA A 195 15.71 13.01 -18.00
C ALA A 195 15.19 12.50 -16.64
N ASP A 196 15.67 13.07 -15.53
CA ASP A 196 15.20 12.71 -14.20
C ASP A 196 13.80 13.26 -13.91
N LYS A 197 13.48 14.47 -14.41
CA LYS A 197 12.10 14.98 -14.41
C LYS A 197 11.16 14.08 -15.21
N GLU A 198 11.56 13.67 -16.41
CA GLU A 198 10.79 12.73 -17.25
C GLU A 198 10.61 11.36 -16.57
N ALA A 199 11.61 10.87 -15.83
CA ALA A 199 11.49 9.62 -15.07
C ALA A 199 10.47 9.74 -13.93
N LEU A 200 10.50 10.84 -13.19
CA LEU A 200 9.53 11.13 -12.12
C LEU A 200 8.11 11.29 -12.68
N GLU A 201 7.97 11.99 -13.81
CA GLU A 201 6.69 12.15 -14.49
C GLU A 201 6.12 10.80 -14.97
N ARG A 202 6.96 9.94 -15.56
CA ARG A 202 6.56 8.57 -15.93
C ARG A 202 6.14 7.74 -14.71
N CYS A 203 6.86 7.85 -13.60
CA CYS A 203 6.49 7.18 -12.35
C CYS A 203 5.13 7.65 -11.85
N GLY A 204 4.89 8.97 -11.88
CA GLY A 204 3.59 9.57 -11.53
C GLY A 204 2.47 9.09 -12.43
N LYS A 205 2.69 9.09 -13.74
CA LYS A 205 1.70 8.59 -14.71
C LYS A 205 1.34 7.12 -14.47
N ALA A 206 2.34 6.26 -14.27
CA ALA A 206 2.12 4.85 -13.98
C ALA A 206 1.35 4.63 -12.67
N TRP A 207 1.60 5.48 -11.66
CA TRP A 207 0.83 5.47 -10.41
C TRP A 207 -0.65 5.80 -10.62
N TRP A 208 -0.93 6.88 -11.37
CA TRP A 208 -2.30 7.28 -11.70
C TRP A 208 -3.05 6.21 -12.50
N GLU A 209 -2.41 5.62 -13.50
CA GLU A 209 -3.00 4.54 -14.30
C GLU A 209 -3.34 3.31 -13.45
N LEU A 210 -2.48 2.96 -12.49
CA LEU A 210 -2.70 1.87 -11.54
C LEU A 210 -3.89 2.16 -10.62
N ARG A 211 -3.96 3.37 -10.07
CA ARG A 211 -5.09 3.81 -9.24
C ARG A 211 -6.40 3.72 -10.01
N ASP A 212 -6.45 4.27 -11.23
CA ASP A 212 -7.64 4.25 -12.08
C ASP A 212 -8.04 2.82 -12.49
N TYR A 213 -7.06 1.94 -12.68
CA TYR A 213 -7.31 0.52 -12.87
C TYR A 213 -7.97 -0.11 -11.63
N GLU A 214 -7.46 0.14 -10.42
CA GLU A 214 -8.04 -0.40 -9.20
C GLU A 214 -9.45 0.14 -8.93
N VAL A 215 -9.71 1.43 -9.20
CA VAL A 215 -11.06 2.01 -9.10
C VAL A 215 -12.03 1.28 -10.03
N ARG A 216 -11.67 1.11 -11.31
CA ARG A 216 -12.50 0.37 -12.28
C ARG A 216 -12.69 -1.09 -11.89
N LYS A 217 -11.64 -1.72 -11.36
CA LYS A 217 -11.70 -3.10 -10.87
C LYS A 217 -12.64 -3.21 -9.67
N ALA A 218 -12.55 -2.30 -8.71
CA ALA A 218 -13.44 -2.25 -7.56
C ALA A 218 -14.90 -2.05 -8.00
N HIS A 219 -15.14 -1.15 -8.94
CA HIS A 219 -16.47 -0.92 -9.53
C HIS A 219 -17.06 -2.21 -10.12
N SER A 220 -16.26 -2.95 -10.89
CA SER A 220 -16.67 -4.22 -11.52
C SER A 220 -16.88 -5.34 -10.50
N GLU A 221 -15.90 -5.57 -9.61
CA GLU A 221 -15.93 -6.63 -8.59
C GLU A 221 -17.10 -6.45 -7.62
N LEU A 222 -17.41 -5.20 -7.24
CA LEU A 222 -18.51 -4.86 -6.33
C LEU A 222 -19.88 -4.74 -7.02
N GLN A 223 -19.94 -4.92 -8.34
CA GLN A 223 -21.17 -4.80 -9.12
C GLN A 223 -21.90 -3.46 -8.86
N ILE A 224 -21.12 -2.37 -8.89
CA ILE A 224 -21.66 -1.02 -8.76
C ILE A 224 -22.52 -0.72 -9.99
N GLN A 225 -23.76 -0.31 -9.73
CA GLN A 225 -24.61 0.27 -10.76
C GLN A 225 -24.17 1.72 -10.94
N ASP A 226 -24.03 2.17 -12.19
CA ASP A 226 -23.63 3.54 -12.48
C ASP A 226 -24.50 4.50 -11.65
N PHE A 227 -23.85 5.48 -11.01
CA PHE A 227 -24.51 6.52 -10.22
C PHE A 227 -25.26 7.49 -11.16
N MET A 228 -26.21 6.98 -11.93
CA MET A 228 -27.12 7.77 -12.75
C MET A 228 -28.28 8.23 -11.88
N TYR A 229 -28.26 9.51 -11.54
CA TYR A 229 -29.45 10.31 -11.27
C TYR A 229 -29.54 11.40 -12.33
#